data_AF-A0A354I8D1-F1
#
_entry.id   AF-A0A354I8D1-F1
#
_cell.length_a   1.000
_cell.length_b   1.000
_cell.length_c   1.000
_cell.angle_alpha   90.00
_cell.angle_beta   90.00
_cell.angle_gamma   90.00
#
_symmetry.space_group_name_H-M   'P 1'
#
loop_
_entity.id
_entity.type
_entity.pdbx_description
1 polymer ?
#
loop_
_entity_poly.entity_id
_entity_poly.type
_entity_poly.pdbx_seq_one_letter_code
_entity_poly.pdbx_strand_id
1 'polypeptide(L)'
;PQAWGPLAEGKHGIFTDPELTAMGEKYGKSAAQIALRWNVQRGVSILPKTTHVERMEQNIDIWDFELTKDEMKTISGKDLGHSEIINHFDPQLVKMLNGMKIH
;
A
#
# COMPACT_ATOMS: atom_id res chain seq x y z
N PRO A 1 -11.05 8.59 -4.01
CA PRO A 1 -9.78 8.92 -3.31
C PRO A 1 -8.61 8.31 -4.09
N GLN A 2 -7.41 8.90 -3.99
CA GLN A 2 -6.21 8.38 -4.65
C GLN A 2 -5.13 8.10 -3.59
N ALA A 3 -4.62 6.88 -3.55
CA ALA A 3 -3.59 6.47 -2.61
C ALA A 3 -2.20 6.78 -3.19
N TRP A 4 -1.48 7.70 -2.54
CA TRP A 4 -0.04 7.83 -2.69
C TRP A 4 0.65 6.89 -1.69
N GLY A 5 1.77 6.27 -2.09
CA GLY A 5 2.46 5.28 -1.27
C GLY A 5 1.59 4.06 -0.87
N PRO A 6 0.88 3.40 -1.81
CA PRO A 6 -0.06 2.31 -1.48
C PRO A 6 0.58 1.08 -0.83
N LEU A 7 1.91 1.04 -0.80
CA LEU A 7 2.73 0.01 -0.19
C LEU A 7 3.56 0.56 0.98
N ALA A 8 3.12 1.63 1.64
CA ALA A 8 3.80 2.26 2.78
C ALA A 8 5.30 2.56 2.57
N GLU A 9 5.73 2.81 1.33
CA GLU A 9 7.15 2.92 0.93
C GLU A 9 8.01 1.69 1.28
N GLY A 10 7.39 0.52 1.47
CA GLY A 10 8.05 -0.70 1.93
C GLY A 10 8.31 -0.76 3.44
N LYS A 11 7.82 0.21 4.22
CA LYS A 11 7.95 0.23 5.68
C LYS A 11 7.06 -0.84 6.33
N HIS A 12 7.32 -1.08 7.62
CA HIS A 12 6.55 -1.97 8.49
C HIS A 12 6.40 -3.42 7.99
N GLY A 13 7.33 -3.89 7.15
CA GLY A 13 7.34 -5.27 6.67
C GLY A 13 6.13 -5.63 5.81
N ILE A 14 5.53 -4.66 5.10
CA ILE A 14 4.32 -4.89 4.29
C ILE A 14 4.46 -5.99 3.24
N PHE A 15 5.68 -6.24 2.75
CA PHE A 15 5.96 -7.30 1.78
C PHE A 15 6.11 -8.69 2.40
N THR A 16 6.26 -8.75 3.72
CA THR A 16 6.48 -9.96 4.51
C THR A 16 5.45 -10.10 5.62
N ASP A 17 4.35 -9.34 5.56
CA ASP A 17 3.27 -9.46 6.54
C ASP A 17 2.70 -10.89 6.43
N PRO A 18 2.64 -11.64 7.55
CA PRO A 18 2.29 -13.04 7.52
C PRO A 18 0.84 -13.27 7.05
N GLU A 19 -0.07 -12.34 7.35
CA GLU A 19 -1.47 -12.45 6.91
C GLU A 19 -1.60 -12.14 5.42
N LEU A 20 -0.92 -11.09 4.93
CA LEU A 20 -0.91 -10.77 3.49
C LEU A 20 -0.23 -11.86 2.67
N THR A 21 0.83 -12.47 3.21
CA THR A 21 1.55 -13.57 2.56
C THR A 21 0.66 -14.81 2.47
N ALA A 22 0.01 -15.21 3.56
CA ALA A 22 -0.90 -16.34 3.57
C ALA A 22 -2.11 -16.14 2.63
N MET A 23 -2.65 -14.92 2.55
CA MET A 23 -3.67 -14.58 1.55
C MET A 23 -3.11 -14.66 0.13
N GLY A 24 -1.88 -14.19 -0.08
CA GLY A 24 -1.17 -14.29 -1.35
C GLY A 24 -1.07 -15.73 -1.86
N GLU A 25 -0.64 -16.65 -1.01
CA GLU A 25 -0.49 -18.07 -1.33
C GLU A 25 -1.77 -18.70 -1.88
N LYS A 26 -2.94 -18.35 -1.31
CA LYS A 26 -4.25 -18.84 -1.78
C LYS A 26 -4.55 -18.46 -3.23
N TYR A 27 -4.07 -17.29 -3.67
CA TYR A 27 -4.31 -16.77 -5.03
C TYR A 27 -3.11 -16.94 -5.96
N GLY A 28 -1.98 -17.49 -5.47
CA GLY A 28 -0.72 -17.50 -6.20
C GLY A 28 -0.15 -16.09 -6.44
N LYS A 29 -0.41 -15.16 -5.53
CA LYS A 29 -0.03 -13.74 -5.62
C LYS A 29 0.90 -13.36 -4.47
N SER A 30 1.63 -12.26 -4.63
CA SER A 30 2.49 -11.69 -3.60
C SER A 30 1.70 -10.86 -2.57
N ALA A 31 2.26 -10.64 -1.37
CA ALA A 31 1.69 -9.74 -0.37
C ALA A 31 1.46 -8.31 -0.91
N ALA A 32 2.35 -7.84 -1.81
CA ALA A 32 2.19 -6.56 -2.49
C ALA A 32 0.92 -6.53 -3.35
N GLN A 33 0.68 -7.58 -4.15
CA GLN A 33 -0.53 -7.69 -4.97
C GLN A 33 -1.80 -7.74 -4.11
N ILE A 34 -1.77 -8.40 -2.95
CA ILE A 34 -2.89 -8.38 -1.99
C ILE A 34 -3.17 -6.96 -1.49
N ALA A 35 -2.12 -6.22 -1.08
CA ALA A 35 -2.27 -4.84 -0.61
C ALA A 35 -2.80 -3.90 -1.71
N LEU A 36 -2.33 -4.05 -2.95
CA LEU A 36 -2.82 -3.28 -4.10
C LEU A 36 -4.27 -3.65 -4.44
N ARG A 37 -4.61 -4.95 -4.46
CA ARG A 37 -5.97 -5.44 -4.70
C ARG A 37 -6.96 -4.88 -3.69
N TRP A 38 -6.59 -4.89 -2.40
CA TRP A 38 -7.43 -4.36 -1.34
C TRP A 38 -7.78 -2.88 -1.56
N ASN A 39 -6.80 -2.05 -1.97
CA ASN A 39 -7.04 -0.65 -2.27
C ASN A 39 -8.04 -0.47 -3.43
N VAL A 40 -7.81 -1.14 -4.56
CA VAL A 40 -8.68 -0.99 -5.74
C VAL A 40 -10.09 -1.52 -5.49
N GLN A 41 -10.23 -2.61 -4.73
CA GLN A 41 -11.53 -3.22 -4.41
C GLN A 41 -12.36 -2.34 -3.46
N ARG A 42 -11.72 -1.43 -2.70
CA ARG A 42 -12.39 -0.36 -1.95
C ARG A 42 -12.77 0.86 -2.80
N GLY A 43 -12.49 0.84 -4.10
CA GLY A 43 -12.70 1.98 -5.00
C GLY A 43 -11.63 3.07 -4.85
N VAL A 44 -10.44 2.73 -4.37
CA VAL A 44 -9.31 3.66 -4.25
C VAL A 44 -8.40 3.51 -5.47
N SER A 45 -8.15 4.60 -6.19
CA SER A 45 -7.15 4.61 -7.27
C SER A 45 -5.74 4.51 -6.67
N ILE A 46 -4.90 3.62 -7.20
CA ILE A 46 -3.54 3.37 -6.71
C ILE A 46 -2.48 3.86 -7.70
N LEU A 47 -1.34 4.32 -7.18
CA LEU A 47 -0.15 4.68 -7.97
C LEU A 47 1.11 4.01 -7.37
N PRO A 48 1.31 2.70 -7.55
CA PRO A 48 2.52 2.03 -7.08
C PRO A 48 3.73 2.44 -7.93
N LYS A 49 4.84 2.82 -7.28
CA LYS A 49 6.10 3.16 -7.96
C LYS A 49 7.07 1.98 -7.92
N THR A 50 7.69 1.69 -9.06
CA THR A 50 8.83 0.78 -9.17
C THR A 50 9.73 1.21 -10.33
N THR A 51 11.01 0.84 -10.28
CA THR A 51 11.97 0.96 -11.40
C THR A 51 12.28 -0.39 -12.04
N HIS A 52 11.77 -1.49 -11.46
CA HIS A 52 11.97 -2.86 -11.93
C HIS A 52 10.79 -3.32 -12.76
N VAL A 53 11.06 -3.84 -13.97
CA VAL A 53 10.03 -4.28 -14.92
C VAL A 53 9.22 -5.45 -14.35
N GLU A 54 9.86 -6.44 -13.71
CA GLU A 54 9.12 -7.57 -13.15
C GLU A 54 8.09 -7.15 -12.09
N ARG A 55 8.39 -6.07 -11.34
CA ARG A 55 7.45 -5.50 -10.37
C ARG A 55 6.34 -4.68 -11.02
N MET A 56 6.58 -4.08 -12.20
CA MET A 56 5.52 -3.39 -12.95
C MET A 56 4.47 -4.41 -13.40
N GLU A 57 4.93 -5.54 -13.93
CA GLU A 57 4.10 -6.67 -14.33
C GLU A 57 3.32 -7.23 -13.14
N GLN A 58 3.98 -7.48 -12.01
CA GLN A 58 3.30 -7.93 -10.79
C GLN A 58 2.28 -6.91 -10.26
N ASN A 59 2.61 -5.61 -10.25
CA ASN A 59 1.73 -4.57 -9.71
C ASN A 59 0.44 -4.39 -10.53
N ILE A 60 0.50 -4.65 -11.85
CA ILE A 60 -0.70 -4.58 -12.71
C ILE A 60 -1.50 -5.88 -12.70
N ASP A 61 -0.86 -7.01 -12.40
CA ASP A 61 -1.48 -8.34 -12.32
C ASP A 61 -2.27 -8.54 -11.01
N ILE A 62 -3.32 -7.72 -10.82
CA ILE A 62 -4.19 -7.72 -9.62
C ILE A 62 -5.68 -7.84 -9.94
N TRP A 63 -6.02 -8.14 -11.18
CA TRP A 63 -7.40 -8.07 -11.69
C TRP A 63 -8.08 -9.42 -11.84
N ASP A 64 -7.30 -10.50 -11.79
CA ASP A 64 -7.73 -11.90 -12.00
C ASP A 64 -8.17 -12.61 -10.71
N PHE A 65 -8.16 -11.92 -9.57
CA PHE A 65 -8.65 -12.43 -8.29
C PHE A 65 -9.43 -11.37 -7.52
N GLU A 66 -10.21 -11.81 -6.53
CA GLU A 66 -10.99 -10.94 -5.64
C GLU A 66 -10.81 -11.37 -4.19
N LEU A 67 -10.61 -10.39 -3.30
CA LEU A 67 -10.53 -10.65 -1.87
C LEU A 67 -11.93 -10.87 -1.29
N THR A 68 -12.05 -11.86 -0.43
CA THR A 68 -13.30 -12.14 0.29
C THR A 68 -13.60 -11.03 1.31
N LYS A 69 -14.85 -10.94 1.76
CA LYS A 69 -15.27 -9.97 2.78
C LYS A 69 -14.46 -10.09 4.07
N ASP A 70 -14.11 -11.32 4.47
CA ASP A 70 -13.31 -11.56 5.67
C ASP A 70 -11.86 -11.13 5.50
N GLU A 71 -11.24 -11.42 4.35
CA GLU A 71 -9.88 -10.94 4.03
C GLU A 71 -9.84 -9.41 3.98
N MET A 72 -10.84 -8.77 3.35
CA MET A 72 -10.99 -7.31 3.34
C MET A 72 -11.11 -6.73 4.76
N LYS A 73 -11.82 -7.41 5.65
CA LYS A 73 -12.00 -7.02 7.05
C LYS A 73 -10.71 -7.19 7.85
N THR A 74 -9.98 -8.29 7.66
CA THR A 74 -8.67 -8.53 8.30
C THR A 74 -7.68 -7.43 7.95
N ILE A 75 -7.56 -7.08 6.66
CA ILE A 75 -6.65 -6.00 6.23
C ILE A 75 -7.09 -4.64 6.80
N SER A 76 -8.41 -4.39 6.87
CA SER A 76 -8.94 -3.15 7.47
C SER A 76 -8.61 -3.04 8.97
N GLY A 77 -8.50 -4.17 9.68
CA GLY A 77 -8.11 -4.21 11.10
C GLY A 77 -6.66 -3.81 11.37
N LYS A 78 -5.81 -3.70 10.34
CA LYS A 78 -4.42 -3.24 10.45
C LYS A 78 -4.27 -1.72 10.43
N ASP A 79 -5.36 -0.96 10.32
CA ASP A 79 -5.32 0.50 10.31
C ASP A 79 -4.84 1.05 11.66
N LEU A 80 -3.76 1.82 11.63
CA LEU A 80 -3.21 2.50 12.81
C LEU A 80 -3.95 3.80 13.15
N GLY A 81 -4.80 4.30 12.25
CA GLY A 81 -5.56 5.55 12.42
C GLY A 81 -4.73 6.82 12.26
N HIS A 82 -3.44 6.70 11.92
CA HIS A 82 -2.53 7.81 11.65
C HIS A 82 -1.47 7.42 10.60
N SER A 83 -0.82 8.42 10.01
CA SER A 83 0.24 8.19 9.02
C SER A 83 1.59 7.99 9.71
N GLU A 84 2.24 6.89 9.37
CA GLU A 84 3.64 6.61 9.74
C GLU A 84 4.66 7.21 8.75
N ILE A 85 4.18 7.84 7.67
CA ILE A 85 5.06 8.46 6.66
C ILE A 85 5.16 9.96 6.91
N ILE A 86 4.03 10.62 7.15
CA ILE A 86 3.98 12.08 7.25
C ILE A 86 2.85 12.55 8.16
N ASN A 87 3.21 13.27 9.22
CA ASN A 87 2.23 13.96 10.07
C ASN A 87 2.14 15.44 9.67
N HIS A 88 1.15 15.78 8.84
CA HIS A 88 0.95 17.15 8.35
C HIS A 88 0.61 18.17 9.45
N PHE A 89 0.28 17.72 10.66
CA PHE A 89 -0.02 18.58 11.81
C PHE A 89 1.20 18.85 12.70
N ASP A 90 2.36 18.24 12.41
CA ASP A 90 3.61 18.53 13.12
C ASP A 90 4.21 19.87 12.65
N PRO A 91 4.31 20.90 13.52
CA PRO A 91 4.88 22.19 13.15
C PRO A 91 6.33 22.11 12.67
N GLN A 92 7.10 21.13 13.13
CA GLN A 92 8.50 20.96 12.72
C GLN A 92 8.58 20.51 11.26
N LEU A 93 7.75 19.54 10.88
CA LEU A 93 7.61 19.10 9.50
C LEU A 93 7.17 20.25 8.59
N VAL A 94 6.16 21.03 8.98
CA VAL A 94 5.68 22.18 8.20
C VAL A 94 6.81 23.18 7.94
N LYS A 95 7.60 23.49 8.97
CA LYS A 95 8.76 24.38 8.84
C LYS A 95 9.81 23.82 7.89
N MET A 96 10.10 22.52 7.96
CA MET A 96 11.04 21.84 7.08
C MET A 96 10.59 21.91 5.62
N LEU A 97 9.32 21.58 5.33
CA LEU A 97 8.77 21.59 3.98
C LEU A 97 8.82 23.00 3.36
N ASN A 98 8.45 24.04 4.11
CA ASN A 98 8.51 25.42 3.65
C ASN A 98 9.94 25.94 3.42
N GLY A 99 10.93 25.30 4.04
CA GLY A 99 12.35 25.61 3.86
C GLY A 99 12.99 24.93 2.65
N MET A 100 12.36 23.90 2.07
CA MET A 100 12.89 23.20 0.90
C MET A 100 12.82 24.09 -0.34
N LYS A 101 13.94 24.19 -1.04
CA LYS A 101 14.03 24.80 -2.37
C LYS A 101 14.27 23.71 -3.38
N ILE A 102 13.46 23.69 -4.43
CA ILE A 102 13.69 22.88 -5.62
C ILE A 102 14.41 23.81 -6.61
N HIS A 103 15.60 23.43 -7.04
CA HIS A 103 16.48 24.24 -7.89
C HIS A 103 15.86 24.52 -9.27
#